data_AF-A0A972A1L0-F1
#
_entry.id   AF-A0A972A1L0-F1
#
_cell.length_a   1.000
_cell.length_b   1.000
_cell.length_c   1.000
_cell.angle_alpha   90.00
_cell.angle_beta   90.00
_cell.angle_gamma   90.00
#
_symmetry.space_group_name_H-M   'P 1'
#
loop_
_entity.id
_entity.type
_entity.pdbx_description
1 polymer ?
#
loop_
_entity_poly.entity_id
_entity_poly.type
_entity_poly.pdbx_seq_one_letter_code
_entity_poly.pdbx_strand_id
1 'polypeptide(L)' 'MYLPEWVEKFKEPRTEIKKVGGHFYKYKVEYRYNKQKKRTDKVTVGLLGKITEEDG' A
#
# COMPACT_ATOMS: atom_id res chain seq x y z
N MET A 1 -8.71 -11.09 -7.62
CA MET A 1 -9.24 -9.94 -6.84
C MET A 1 -9.12 -8.72 -7.73
N TYR A 2 -10.22 -8.32 -8.37
CA TYR A 2 -10.23 -7.20 -9.32
C TYR A 2 -10.12 -5.89 -8.53
N LEU A 3 -8.98 -5.21 -8.64
CA LEU A 3 -8.85 -3.82 -8.25
C LEU A 3 -9.43 -2.98 -9.39
N PRO A 4 -10.21 -1.93 -9.10
CA PRO A 4 -10.64 -0.97 -10.10
C PRO A 4 -9.42 -0.34 -10.80
N GLU A 5 -9.53 -0.06 -12.10
CA GLU A 5 -8.41 0.49 -12.88
C GLU A 5 -7.90 1.83 -12.31
N TRP A 6 -8.79 2.63 -11.72
CA TRP A 6 -8.42 3.86 -11.03
C TRP A 6 -7.50 3.59 -9.84
N VAL A 7 -7.72 2.52 -9.07
CA VAL A 7 -6.86 2.11 -7.95
C VAL A 7 -5.50 1.63 -8.45
N GLU A 8 -5.47 0.98 -9.60
CA GLU A 8 -4.24 0.47 -10.19
C GLU A 8 -3.27 1.59 -10.61
N LYS A 9 -3.79 2.77 -11.00
CA LYS A 9 -2.96 3.96 -11.27
C LYS A 9 -2.18 4.43 -10.04
N PHE A 10 -2.72 4.23 -8.84
CA PHE A 10 -2.06 4.63 -7.58
C PHE A 10 -1.02 3.62 -7.09
N LYS A 11 -0.82 2.52 -7.82
CA LYS A 11 0.06 1.41 -7.46
C LYS A 11 1.51 1.78 -7.74
N GLU A 12 2.07 2.55 -6.82
CA GLU A 12 3.46 2.99 -6.88
C GLU A 12 4.39 1.98 -6.21
N PRO A 13 5.67 1.91 -6.63
CA PRO A 13 6.68 1.12 -5.94
C PRO A 13 6.72 1.52 -4.46
N ARG A 14 6.88 0.54 -3.56
CA ARG A 14 6.91 0.75 -2.10
C ARG A 14 5.58 1.25 -1.51
N THR A 15 4.45 0.95 -2.17
CA THR A 15 3.12 1.21 -1.61
C THR A 15 2.26 -0.04 -1.66
N GLU A 16 1.34 -0.16 -0.71
CA GLU A 16 0.37 -1.24 -0.63
C GLU A 16 -1.03 -0.64 -0.53
N ILE A 17 -1.94 -1.15 -1.33
CA ILE A 17 -3.33 -0.72 -1.32
C ILE A 17 -4.16 -1.79 -0.64
N LYS A 18 -4.93 -1.40 0.37
CA LYS A 18 -5.87 -2.29 1.06
C LYS A 18 -7.29 -1.74 0.95
N LYS A 19 -8.24 -2.64 0.68
CA LYS A 19 -9.67 -2.33 0.77
C LYS A 19 -10.14 -2.60 2.19
N VAL A 20 -10.57 -1.56 2.89
CA VAL A 20 -11.11 -1.66 4.26
C VAL A 20 -12.45 -0.92 4.30
N GLY A 21 -13.51 -1.59 4.76
CA GLY A 21 -14.83 -0.95 4.94
C GLY A 21 -15.45 -0.35 3.67
N GLY A 22 -15.12 -0.87 2.48
CA GLY A 22 -15.61 -0.35 1.20
C GLY A 22 -14.76 0.76 0.58
N HIS A 23 -13.76 1.27 1.31
CA HIS A 23 -12.81 2.27 0.80
C HIS A 23 -11.43 1.67 0.55
N PHE A 24 -10.66 2.31 -0.32
CA PHE A 24 -9.27 1.93 -0.58
C PHE A 24 -8.35 2.84 0.24
N TYR A 25 -7.34 2.24 0.86
CA TYR A 25 -6.36 2.93 1.66
C TYR A 25 -4.97 2.60 1.13
N LYS A 26 -4.17 3.64 0.91
CA LYS A 26 -2.79 3.53 0.46
C LYS A 26 -1.86 3.57 1.67
N TYR A 27 -1.02 2.57 1.79
CA TYR A 27 0.01 2.47 2.81
C TYR A 27 1.38 2.55 2.17
N LYS A 28 2.30 3.28 2.81
CA LYS A 28 3.72 3.25 2.45
C LYS A 28 4.35 2.01 3.05
N VAL A 29 5.11 1.29 2.25
CA VAL A 29 5.79 0.07 2.65
C VAL A 29 7.26 0.18 2.29
N GLU A 30 8.13 0.03 3.28
CA GLU A 30 9.56 -0.02 3.07
C GLU A 30 10.11 -1.42 3.36
N TYR A 31 11.10 -1.80 2.58
CA TYR A 31 11.78 -3.08 2.73
C TYR A 31 13.10 -2.82 3.43
N ARG A 32 13.17 -3.17 4.71
CA ARG A 32 14.37 -2.93 5.54
C ARG A 32 15.02 -4.26 5.84
N TYR A 33 16.33 -4.34 5.61
CA TYR A 33 17.11 -5.52 5.98
C TYR A 33 17.14 -5.65 7.50
N ASN A 34 16.60 -6.74 8.01
CA ASN A 34 16.63 -7.07 9.42
C ASN A 34 17.83 -7.97 9.71
N LYS A 35 18.84 -7.40 10.37
CA LYS A 35 20.07 -8.12 10.74
C LYS A 35 19.82 -9.27 11.71
N GLN A 36 18.80 -9.16 12.58
CA GLN A 36 18.48 -10.22 13.56
C GLN A 36 17.92 -11.46 12.86
N LYS A 37 17.01 -11.25 11.89
CA LYS A 37 16.40 -12.33 11.12
C LYS A 37 17.19 -12.70 9.86
N LYS A 38 18.29 -11.98 9.58
CA LYS A 38 19.12 -12.05 8.35
C LYS A 38 18.31 -12.04 7.05
N ARG A 39 17.20 -11.30 7.02
CA ARG A 39 16.29 -11.23 5.86
C ARG A 39 15.71 -9.84 5.72
N THR A 40 15.21 -9.52 4.53
CA THR A 40 14.47 -8.29 4.28
C THR A 40 13.05 -8.43 4.82
N ASP A 41 12.71 -7.64 5.84
CA ASP A 41 11.34 -7.58 6.32
C ASP A 41 10.61 -6.44 5.61
N LYS A 42 9.34 -6.70 5.30
CA LYS A 42 8.40 -5.71 4.80
C LYS A 42 7.86 -4.92 5.99
N VAL A 43 8.12 -3.63 6.05
CA VAL A 43 7.69 -2.73 7.13
C VAL A 43 6.69 -1.73 6.56
N THR A 44 5.46 -1.74 7.08
CA THR A 44 4.48 -0.71 6.78
C THR A 44 4.84 0.54 7.58
N VAL A 45 5.21 1.61 6.89
CA VAL A 45 5.75 2.84 7.49
C VAL A 45 4.66 3.82 7.90
N GLY A 46 3.56 3.87 7.14
CA GLY A 46 2.45 4.75 7.47
C GLY A 46 1.33 4.71 6.44
N LEU A 47 0.19 5.32 6.80
CA LEU A 47 -0.92 5.57 5.89
C LEU A 47 -0.57 6.80 5.04
N LEU A 48 -0.56 6.63 3.71
CA LEU A 48 -0.38 7.72 2.76
C LEU A 48 -1.68 8.50 2.53
N GLY A 49 -2.82 7.80 2.52
CA GLY A 49 -4.11 8.44 2.33
C GLY A 49 -5.22 7.45 1.98
N LYS A 50 -6.45 7.98 1.94
CA LYS A 50 -7.63 7.29 1.42
C LYS A 50 -7.69 7.53 -0.09
N ILE A 51 -7.87 6.47 -0.86
CA ILE A 51 -8.17 6.55 -2.29
C ILE A 51 -9.70 6.42 -2.40
N THR A 52 -10.35 7.52 -2.74
CA THR A 52 -11.78 7.59 -3.04
C THR A 52 -11.97 7.63 -4.55
N GLU A 53 -13.07 7.04 -5.03
CA GLU A 53 -13.45 7.07 -6.44
C GLU A 53 -13.72 8.51 -6.93
N GLU A 54 -14.03 9.43 -6.02
CA GLU A 54 -14.20 10.86 -6.29
C GLU A 54 -12.89 11.62 -6.58
N ASP A 55 -11.73 11.02 -6.27
CA ASP A 55 -10.40 11.62 -6.51
C ASP A 55 -9.70 10.98 -7.73
N GLY A 56 -10.41 10.13 -8.49
CA GLY A 56 -9.90 9.31 -9.60
C GLY A 56 -10.43 9.70 -10.97
#